data_AF-A0A9P7F8G2-F1
#
_entry.id   AF-A0A9P7F8G2-F1
#
_cell.length_a   1.000
_cell.length_b   1.000
_cell.length_c   1.000
_cell.angle_alpha   90.00
_cell.angle_beta   90.00
_cell.angle_gamma   90.00
#
_symmetry.space_group_name_H-M   'P 1'
#
loop_
_entity.id
_entity.type
_entity.pdbx_description
1 polymer ?
#
loop_
_entity_poly.entity_id
_entity_poly.type
_entity_poly.pdbx_seq_one_letter_code
_entity_poly.pdbx_strand_id
1 'polypeptide(L)'
;MIDETTSGTKHPTPHLRLSQRRCTTSPIMRPTATRLDGMPGPKSFCPWWGDTSIHKQRGVVVYTVSPFRQRGSKAVIRGWLFNGYRRLAAQVPYWIVPFAIGYGTYTWGNSRYAWQNSKAGHIALGEHHH
;
A
#
# COMPACT_ATOMS: atom_id res chain seq x y z
N MET A 1 -34.26 60.34 -19.39
CA MET A 1 -34.56 61.23 -20.53
C MET A 1 -33.76 60.71 -21.70
N ILE A 2 -34.40 60.61 -22.88
CA ILE A 2 -34.00 59.90 -24.12
C ILE A 2 -34.33 58.38 -24.01
N ASP A 3 -35.56 57.96 -24.37
CA ASP A 3 -36.05 57.55 -25.72
C ASP A 3 -35.35 56.25 -26.20
N GLU A 4 -36.00 55.19 -26.70
CA GLU A 4 -37.03 55.15 -27.74
C GLU A 4 -37.72 53.76 -27.82
N THR A 5 -38.97 53.80 -28.25
CA THR A 5 -39.93 52.72 -28.57
C THR A 5 -39.60 51.92 -29.83
N THR A 6 -39.78 50.59 -29.81
CA THR A 6 -40.11 49.81 -31.04
C THR A 6 -41.07 48.64 -30.77
N SER A 7 -42.27 48.80 -31.32
CA SER A 7 -43.31 47.87 -31.81
C SER A 7 -43.12 46.35 -31.73
N GLY A 8 -44.23 45.62 -31.48
CA GLY A 8 -44.36 44.23 -31.92
C GLY A 8 -45.56 43.43 -31.43
N THR A 9 -46.76 43.77 -31.89
CA THR A 9 -47.88 42.88 -32.29
C THR A 9 -48.09 41.49 -31.66
N LYS A 10 -49.28 41.33 -31.04
CA LYS A 10 -50.27 40.24 -31.20
C LYS A 10 -49.84 38.77 -30.96
N HIS A 11 -50.29 38.18 -29.85
CA HIS A 11 -51.34 37.13 -29.83
C HIS A 11 -51.61 36.61 -28.41
N PRO A 12 -52.88 36.51 -27.97
CA PRO A 12 -53.26 35.75 -26.78
C PRO A 12 -53.72 34.32 -27.13
N THR A 13 -53.66 33.46 -26.12
CA THR A 13 -54.57 32.34 -25.79
C THR A 13 -53.92 30.94 -25.74
N PRO A 14 -54.19 30.13 -24.69
CA PRO A 14 -53.38 28.99 -24.27
C PRO A 14 -53.94 27.68 -24.83
N HIS A 15 -53.06 26.73 -25.17
CA HIS A 15 -53.48 25.35 -25.37
C HIS A 15 -53.23 24.56 -24.08
N LEU A 16 -54.33 24.27 -23.39
CA LEU A 16 -54.44 23.24 -22.37
C LEU A 16 -53.92 21.92 -22.96
N ARG A 17 -52.69 21.54 -22.63
CA ARG A 17 -52.21 20.17 -22.88
C ARG A 17 -52.61 19.31 -21.68
N LEU A 18 -53.73 18.63 -21.88
CA LEU A 18 -54.23 17.54 -21.06
C LEU A 18 -53.09 16.60 -20.62
N SER A 19 -53.06 16.34 -19.32
CA SER A 19 -52.92 15.01 -18.73
C SER A 19 -52.05 14.03 -19.52
N GLN A 20 -50.76 13.94 -19.15
CA GLN A 20 -50.09 12.64 -19.10
C GLN A 20 -49.33 12.54 -17.79
N ARG A 21 -50.01 11.95 -16.81
CA ARG A 21 -49.42 11.32 -15.63
C ARG A 21 -48.33 10.36 -16.15
N ARG A 22 -47.06 10.75 -16.02
CA ARG A 22 -45.95 9.82 -16.16
C ARG A 22 -45.97 8.94 -14.92
N CYS A 23 -46.62 7.79 -15.04
CA CYS A 23 -46.44 6.67 -14.14
C CYS A 23 -44.94 6.39 -14.03
N THR A 24 -44.42 6.59 -12.81
CA THR A 24 -43.28 5.89 -12.21
C THR A 24 -42.56 4.90 -13.14
N THR A 25 -41.55 5.38 -13.87
CA THR A 25 -40.43 4.51 -14.20
C THR A 25 -39.51 4.56 -12.99
N SER A 26 -39.71 3.62 -12.07
CA SER A 26 -38.75 3.33 -11.01
C SER A 26 -37.34 3.34 -11.60
N PRO A 27 -36.33 3.91 -10.91
CA PRO A 27 -34.96 3.78 -11.38
C PRO A 27 -34.72 2.30 -11.58
N ILE A 28 -34.41 1.93 -12.81
CA ILE A 28 -34.04 0.56 -13.21
C ILE A 28 -33.01 0.11 -12.19
N MET A 29 -33.43 -0.77 -11.28
CA MET A 29 -32.59 -1.29 -10.21
C MET A 29 -31.44 -1.99 -10.91
N ARG A 30 -30.26 -1.36 -10.94
CA ARG A 30 -29.07 -1.99 -11.49
C ARG A 30 -28.83 -3.25 -10.66
N PRO A 31 -28.88 -4.47 -11.22
CA PRO A 31 -28.63 -5.67 -10.46
C PRO A 31 -27.13 -5.73 -10.17
N THR A 32 -26.73 -5.11 -9.06
CA THR A 32 -25.37 -5.27 -8.52
C THR A 32 -25.20 -6.66 -7.88
N ALA A 33 -26.29 -7.42 -7.74
CA ALA A 33 -26.33 -8.72 -7.11
C ALA A 33 -25.92 -9.89 -8.03
N THR A 34 -26.16 -9.82 -9.35
CA THR A 34 -25.72 -10.88 -10.28
C THR A 34 -24.21 -10.95 -10.49
N ARG A 35 -23.43 -10.07 -9.84
CA ARG A 35 -21.97 -10.17 -9.82
C ARG A 35 -21.44 -11.13 -8.74
N LEU A 36 -22.32 -11.62 -7.86
CA LEU A 36 -22.02 -12.55 -6.78
C LEU A 36 -22.93 -13.78 -6.96
N ASP A 37 -22.49 -14.77 -7.73
CA ASP A 37 -23.24 -16.00 -8.08
C ASP A 37 -23.51 -16.96 -6.88
N GLY A 38 -23.45 -16.48 -5.63
CA GLY A 38 -23.60 -17.29 -4.42
C GLY A 38 -24.25 -16.56 -3.25
N MET A 39 -24.51 -17.30 -2.17
CA MET A 39 -24.96 -16.77 -0.86
C MET A 39 -24.06 -15.59 -0.45
N PRO A 40 -24.60 -14.47 0.06
CA PRO A 40 -23.79 -13.32 0.46
C PRO A 40 -22.72 -13.75 1.47
N GLY A 41 -21.47 -13.76 1.02
CA GLY A 41 -20.32 -14.09 1.84
C GLY A 41 -19.92 -12.94 2.77
N PRO A 42 -19.11 -13.21 3.81
CA PRO A 42 -18.53 -12.16 4.63
C PRO A 42 -17.71 -11.18 3.78
N LYS A 43 -17.59 -9.93 4.25
CA LYS A 43 -16.77 -8.92 3.56
C LYS A 43 -15.31 -9.41 3.50
N SER A 44 -14.74 -9.43 2.30
CA SER A 44 -13.33 -9.79 2.06
C SER A 44 -12.50 -8.54 1.77
N PHE A 45 -11.29 -8.49 2.32
CA PHE A 45 -10.28 -7.46 2.02
C PHE A 45 -9.43 -7.80 0.78
N CYS A 46 -9.66 -8.96 0.14
CA CYS A 46 -9.05 -9.37 -1.12
C CYS A 46 -10.17 -9.68 -2.13
N PRO A 47 -10.53 -8.73 -3.01
CA PRO A 47 -11.59 -8.91 -3.99
C PRO A 47 -11.09 -9.62 -5.25
N TRP A 48 -12.02 -10.14 -6.05
CA TRP A 48 -11.71 -10.77 -7.34
C TRP A 48 -11.38 -9.72 -8.42
N TRP A 49 -10.76 -10.16 -9.51
CA TRP A 49 -10.48 -9.30 -10.66
C TRP A 49 -11.73 -8.57 -11.15
N GLY A 50 -11.60 -7.24 -11.30
CA GLY A 50 -12.67 -6.35 -11.76
C GLY A 50 -13.57 -5.80 -10.65
N ASP A 51 -13.41 -6.21 -9.39
CA ASP A 51 -13.99 -5.53 -8.23
C ASP A 51 -13.00 -4.48 -7.68
N THR A 52 -13.43 -3.22 -7.66
CA THR A 52 -12.68 -2.04 -7.22
C THR A 52 -13.24 -1.45 -5.93
N SER A 53 -13.96 -2.26 -5.15
CA SER A 53 -14.62 -1.88 -3.90
C SER A 53 -13.67 -1.24 -2.86
N ILE A 54 -12.38 -1.63 -2.84
CA ILE A 54 -11.41 -1.15 -1.86
C ILE A 54 -10.84 0.23 -2.23
N HIS A 55 -10.44 0.44 -3.49
CA HIS A 55 -9.84 1.70 -3.92
C HIS A 55 -10.37 2.12 -5.30
N LYS A 56 -11.05 3.26 -5.36
CA LYS A 56 -11.50 3.88 -6.62
C LYS A 56 -10.38 4.74 -7.19
N GLN A 57 -9.70 4.25 -8.24
CA GLN A 57 -8.64 4.98 -8.93
C GLN A 57 -9.18 5.58 -10.23
N ARG A 58 -8.90 6.87 -10.47
CA ARG A 58 -9.21 7.58 -11.72
C ARG A 58 -8.03 8.49 -12.08
N GLY A 59 -7.71 8.59 -13.38
CA GLY A 59 -6.66 9.50 -13.87
C GLY A 59 -5.22 8.99 -13.80
N VAL A 60 -4.99 7.72 -13.43
CA VAL A 60 -3.65 7.10 -13.47
C VAL A 60 -3.46 6.37 -14.79
N VAL A 61 -2.46 6.77 -15.57
CA VAL A 61 -2.11 6.12 -16.84
C VAL A 61 -0.79 5.39 -16.66
N VAL A 62 -0.77 4.09 -16.94
CA VAL A 62 0.40 3.22 -16.78
C VAL A 62 0.86 2.74 -18.16
N TYR A 63 2.13 2.96 -18.46
CA TYR A 63 2.77 2.49 -19.70
C TYR A 63 3.75 1.38 -19.38
N THR A 64 3.75 0.33 -20.20
CA THR A 64 4.68 -0.80 -20.07
C THR A 64 5.21 -1.19 -21.45
N VAL A 65 6.41 -1.78 -21.47
CA VAL A 65 7.04 -2.32 -22.69
C VAL A 65 7.07 -3.84 -22.58
N SER A 66 6.74 -4.56 -23.66
CA SER A 66 6.81 -6.02 -23.70
C SER A 66 8.18 -6.53 -23.25
N PRO A 67 8.26 -7.57 -22.38
CA PRO A 67 9.52 -8.10 -21.87
C PRO A 67 10.42 -8.64 -22.99
N PHE A 68 9.85 -9.12 -24.10
CA PHE A 68 10.62 -9.60 -25.26
C PHE A 68 11.36 -8.48 -26.02
N ARG A 69 11.01 -7.22 -25.76
CA ARG A 69 11.70 -6.05 -26.32
C ARG A 69 12.73 -5.45 -25.33
N GLN A 70 12.76 -5.93 -24.09
CA GLN A 70 13.68 -5.45 -23.06
C GLN A 70 14.90 -6.38 -22.93
N ARG A 71 16.02 -5.83 -22.44
CA ARG A 71 17.21 -6.62 -22.08
C ARG A 71 17.06 -7.11 -20.64
N GLY A 72 16.81 -8.40 -20.43
CA GLY A 72 16.45 -8.96 -19.11
C GLY A 72 17.47 -8.75 -17.98
N SER A 73 18.76 -8.64 -18.28
CA SER A 73 19.84 -8.51 -17.28
C SER A 73 20.64 -7.21 -17.40
N LYS A 74 20.09 -6.18 -18.05
CA LYS A 74 20.81 -4.90 -18.24
C LYS A 74 21.16 -4.29 -16.89
N ALA A 75 22.46 -4.08 -16.66
CA ALA A 75 23.01 -3.40 -15.49
C ALA A 75 22.64 -3.99 -14.13
N VAL A 76 22.33 -5.30 -14.04
CA VAL A 76 22.01 -5.96 -12.77
C VAL A 76 23.13 -5.76 -11.74
N ILE A 77 24.39 -5.97 -12.12
CA ILE A 77 25.54 -5.86 -11.21
C ILE A 77 25.75 -4.41 -10.76
N ARG A 78 25.84 -3.46 -11.71
CA ARG A 78 26.04 -2.04 -11.40
C ARG A 78 24.87 -1.48 -10.58
N GLY A 79 23.64 -1.84 -10.93
CA GLY A 79 22.44 -1.42 -10.22
C GLY A 79 22.37 -2.00 -8.81
N TRP A 80 22.67 -3.30 -8.65
CA TRP A 80 22.70 -3.95 -7.35
C TRP A 80 23.82 -3.41 -6.46
N LEU A 81 25.01 -3.14 -6.99
CA LEU A 81 26.11 -2.64 -6.17
C LEU A 81 25.76 -1.29 -5.52
N PHE A 82 25.30 -0.32 -6.31
CA PHE A 82 25.00 1.03 -5.78
C PHE A 82 23.66 1.09 -5.05
N ASN A 83 22.60 0.49 -5.61
CA ASN A 83 21.28 0.53 -5.00
C ASN A 83 21.15 -0.47 -3.84
N GLY A 84 21.76 -1.64 -3.97
CA GLY A 84 21.81 -2.67 -2.93
C GLY A 84 22.63 -2.20 -1.73
N TYR A 85 23.82 -1.61 -1.92
CA TYR A 85 24.59 -1.04 -0.80
C TYR A 85 23.77 0.00 -0.03
N ARG A 86 23.15 0.96 -0.72
CA ARG A 86 22.30 1.98 -0.08
C ARG A 86 21.15 1.35 0.73
N ARG A 87 20.53 0.28 0.22
CA ARG A 87 19.45 -0.45 0.91
C ARG A 87 19.96 -1.23 2.11
N LEU A 88 21.12 -1.87 1.99
CA LEU A 88 21.76 -2.61 3.09
C LEU A 88 22.19 -1.65 4.20
N ALA A 89 22.85 -0.55 3.85
CA ALA A 89 23.32 0.45 4.81
C ALA A 89 22.18 1.02 5.68
N ALA A 90 20.98 1.22 5.11
CA ALA A 90 19.82 1.66 5.86
C ALA A 90 19.28 0.61 6.86
N GLN A 91 19.52 -0.68 6.60
CA GLN A 91 19.02 -1.79 7.42
C GLN A 91 20.05 -2.34 8.40
N VAL A 92 21.35 -2.16 8.11
CA VAL A 92 22.47 -2.62 8.94
C VAL A 92 22.29 -2.26 10.42
N PRO A 93 21.93 -1.03 10.82
CA PRO A 93 21.80 -0.67 12.22
C PRO A 93 20.80 -1.53 13.01
N TYR A 94 19.72 -1.97 12.38
CA TYR A 94 18.64 -2.68 13.08
C TYR A 94 19.05 -4.08 13.52
N TRP A 95 19.91 -4.76 12.76
CA TRP A 95 20.37 -6.10 13.11
C TRP A 95 21.79 -6.11 13.66
N ILE A 96 22.69 -5.23 13.19
CA ILE A 96 24.08 -5.26 13.65
C ILE A 96 24.20 -4.98 15.15
N VAL A 97 23.32 -4.13 15.70
CA VAL A 97 23.32 -3.79 17.14
C VAL A 97 23.02 -5.02 18.00
N PRO A 98 21.88 -5.74 17.83
CA PRO A 98 21.63 -6.94 18.62
C PRO A 98 22.67 -8.04 18.37
N PHE A 99 23.19 -8.20 17.14
CA PHE A 99 24.26 -9.17 16.88
C PHE A 99 25.58 -8.82 17.59
N ALA A 100 25.97 -7.54 17.60
CA ALA A 100 27.16 -7.08 18.30
C ALA A 100 27.04 -7.29 19.81
N ILE A 101 25.88 -7.02 20.40
CA ILE A 101 25.61 -7.26 21.83
C ILE A 101 25.66 -8.75 22.16
N GLY A 102 25.03 -9.59 21.33
CA GLY A 102 25.02 -11.04 21.51
C GLY A 102 26.43 -11.62 21.45
N TYR A 103 27.20 -11.24 20.43
CA TYR A 103 28.58 -11.70 20.27
C TYR A 103 29.51 -11.15 21.35
N GLY A 104 29.35 -9.89 21.75
CA GLY A 104 30.10 -9.28 22.85
C GLY A 104 29.88 -10.00 24.18
N THR A 105 28.61 -10.28 24.52
CA THR A 105 28.27 -11.02 25.74
C THR A 105 28.80 -12.46 25.70
N TYR A 106 28.68 -13.13 24.56
CA TYR A 106 29.17 -14.50 24.38
C TYR A 106 30.70 -14.59 24.56
N THR A 107 31.45 -13.71 23.90
CA THR A 107 32.92 -13.70 24.00
C THR A 107 33.39 -13.36 25.41
N TRP A 108 32.79 -12.37 26.06
CA TRP A 108 33.06 -12.05 27.46
C TRP A 108 32.78 -13.25 28.38
N GLY A 109 31.61 -13.88 28.23
CA GLY A 109 31.20 -15.03 29.04
C GLY A 109 32.17 -16.21 28.87
N ASN A 110 32.59 -16.51 27.65
CA ASN A 110 33.52 -17.59 27.37
C ASN A 110 34.92 -17.31 27.97
N SER A 111 35.44 -16.10 27.82
CA SER A 111 36.72 -15.70 28.44
C SER A 111 36.65 -15.71 29.97
N ARG A 112 35.54 -15.26 30.55
CA ARG A 112 35.34 -15.25 32.00
C ARG A 112 35.18 -16.66 32.56
N TYR A 113 34.48 -17.55 31.86
CA TYR A 113 34.39 -18.96 32.20
C TYR A 113 35.76 -19.64 32.14
N ALA A 114 36.53 -19.42 31.07
CA ALA A 114 37.88 -19.98 30.93
C ALA A 114 38.83 -19.50 32.04
N TRP A 115 38.78 -18.21 32.40
CA TRP A 115 39.57 -17.67 33.50
C TRP A 115 39.20 -18.28 34.85
N GLN A 116 37.90 -18.45 35.15
CA GLN A 116 37.46 -19.04 36.42
C GLN A 116 37.93 -20.49 36.60
N ASN A 117 37.98 -21.26 35.51
CA ASN A 117 38.49 -22.64 35.51
C ASN A 117 40.02 -22.72 35.41
N SER A 118 40.73 -21.59 35.40
CA SER A 118 42.19 -21.54 35.42
C SER A 118 42.72 -21.54 36.86
N LYS A 119 43.97 -21.98 37.05
CA LYS A 119 44.64 -21.98 38.36
C LYS A 119 44.63 -20.58 39.02
N ALA A 120 44.89 -19.53 38.24
CA ALA A 120 44.87 -18.15 38.73
C ALA A 120 43.46 -17.71 39.15
N GLY A 121 42.43 -18.14 38.42
CA GLY A 121 41.04 -17.87 38.77
C GLY A 121 40.60 -18.55 40.06
N HIS A 122 40.98 -19.82 40.26
CA HIS A 122 40.69 -20.54 41.51
C HIS A 122 41.34 -19.91 42.74
N ILE A 123 42.57 -19.41 42.63
CA ILE A 123 43.26 -18.70 43.73
C ILE A 123 42.54 -17.39 44.04
N ALA A 124 42.29 -16.56 43.03
CA ALA A 124 41.67 -15.24 43.22
C ALA A 124 40.21 -15.31 43.70
N LEU A 125 39.42 -16.33 43.30
CA LEU A 125 38.07 -16.55 43.83
C LEU A 125 38.09 -17.20 45.22
N GLY A 126 39.03 -18.11 45.47
CA GLY A 126 39.16 -18.82 46.74
C GLY A 126 39.62 -17.92 47.88
N GLU A 127 40.56 -17.00 47.64
CA GLU A 127 41.02 -16.00 48.62
C GLU A 127 39.90 -15.05 49.06
N HIS A 128 38.87 -14.83 48.24
CA HIS A 128 37.78 -13.91 48.54
C HIS A 128 36.70 -14.50 49.47
N HIS A 129 36.78 -15.80 49.79
CA HIS A 129 35.81 -16.55 50.61
C HIS A 129 36.34 -16.92 52.02
N HIS A 130 37.49 -16.35 52.44
CA HIS A 130 38.08 -16.51 53.77
C HIS A 130 38.06 -15.20 54.56
#